data_AF-A0A957XV79-F1
#
_entry.id   AF-A0A957XV79-F1
#
_cell.length_a   1.000
_cell.length_b   1.000
_cell.length_c   1.000
_cell.angle_alpha   90.00
_cell.angle_beta   90.00
_cell.angle_gamma   90.00
#
_symmetry.space_group_name_H-M   'P 1'
#
loop_
_entity.id
_entity.type
_entity.pdbx_description
1 polymer ?
#
loop_
_entity_poly.entity_id
_entity_poly.type
_entity_poly.pdbx_seq_one_letter_code
_entity_poly.pdbx_strand_id
1 'polypeptide(L)'
;MRIELAARQPFSLQQVIRSHGWPQLLPFHWERESDALLRVERLTTGTVVVLNFHPMENGLAVEVSDELTDAERAELETTLDWMFGLDMDFGPFYEMARGEPKLAGVEANARGRVLRSATLWEDTIKTILTTNTAWSGTIRMNAALVAQFGDPLPAAPAMQAFPTPASVAASDPDTLRNTTKLGYRAPYIHELADAVAAGRLDLERLKDPAMPTAEVRKRLLAIKGVGGYAAANLLMILGRYDFIPIDSWAMNQVSQEWYGGQPVGPKEVEAAFERWEEWKGLVYWWWDWEQSG
;
A
#
# COMPACT_ATOMS: atom_id res chain seq x y z
N MET A 1 14.09 5.88 21.07
CA MET A 1 14.16 7.30 20.61
C MET A 1 12.87 7.82 19.97
N ARG A 2 12.75 9.14 19.73
CA ARG A 2 11.62 9.77 19.02
C ARG A 2 12.08 10.49 17.73
N ILE A 3 11.33 10.32 16.65
CA ILE A 3 11.52 10.98 15.35
C ILE A 3 10.27 11.81 15.07
N GLU A 4 10.43 13.04 14.60
CA GLU A 4 9.31 13.92 14.23
C GLU A 4 9.51 14.38 12.80
N LEU A 5 8.48 14.25 11.97
CA LEU A 5 8.51 14.55 10.54
C LEU A 5 7.35 15.48 10.20
N ALA A 6 7.66 16.56 9.49
CA ALA A 6 6.65 17.45 8.96
C ALA A 6 6.01 16.86 7.71
N ALA A 7 4.73 17.16 7.49
CA ALA A 7 3.97 16.78 6.31
C ALA A 7 3.46 18.03 5.59
N ARG A 8 3.40 17.95 4.26
CA ARG A 8 2.74 18.95 3.42
C ARG A 8 1.24 18.97 3.73
N GLN A 9 0.75 20.14 4.13
CA GLN A 9 -0.63 20.31 4.58
C GLN A 9 -1.62 20.42 3.42
N PRO A 10 -2.90 20.03 3.61
CA PRO A 10 -3.44 19.37 4.81
C PRO A 10 -2.96 17.91 4.96
N PHE A 11 -2.73 17.47 6.21
CA PHE A 11 -2.34 16.09 6.54
C PHE A 11 -3.12 15.56 7.75
N SER A 12 -3.56 14.30 7.67
CA SER A 12 -4.14 13.57 8.80
C SER A 12 -3.61 12.14 8.82
N LEU A 13 -2.83 11.81 9.85
CA LEU A 13 -2.34 10.45 10.04
C LEU A 13 -3.48 9.43 10.04
N GLN A 14 -4.60 9.76 10.71
CA GLN A 14 -5.76 8.87 10.78
C GLN A 14 -6.39 8.61 9.42
N GLN A 15 -6.52 9.62 8.54
CA GLN A 15 -7.02 9.38 7.18
C GLN A 15 -6.05 8.52 6.36
N VAL A 16 -4.74 8.70 6.52
CA VAL A 16 -3.75 7.84 5.83
C VAL A 16 -3.89 6.39 6.31
N ILE A 17 -3.97 6.16 7.62
CA ILE A 17 -4.16 4.81 8.20
C ILE A 17 -5.45 4.19 7.66
N ARG A 18 -6.56 4.93 7.69
CA ARG A 18 -7.88 4.43 7.26
C ARG A 18 -8.07 4.37 5.74
N SER A 19 -7.06 4.75 4.96
CA SER A 19 -7.18 4.86 3.50
C SER A 19 -7.47 3.54 2.81
N HIS A 20 -7.09 2.40 3.39
CA HIS A 20 -7.40 1.04 2.90
C HIS A 20 -7.04 -0.07 3.89
N GLY A 21 -6.87 -1.29 3.39
CA GLY A 21 -6.68 -2.50 4.18
C GLY A 21 -5.28 -2.72 4.76
N TRP A 22 -4.22 -2.03 4.30
CA TRP A 22 -2.85 -2.32 4.74
C TRP A 22 -2.58 -2.33 6.25
N PRO A 23 -3.16 -1.44 7.07
CA PRO A 23 -2.90 -1.47 8.51
C PRO A 23 -3.35 -2.80 9.17
N GLN A 24 -4.20 -3.58 8.51
CA GLN A 24 -4.65 -4.89 8.99
C GLN A 24 -3.71 -6.04 8.58
N LEU A 25 -2.69 -5.76 7.76
CA LEU A 25 -1.72 -6.73 7.28
C LEU A 25 -0.39 -6.54 8.02
N LEU A 26 0.14 -7.64 8.55
CA LEU A 26 1.47 -7.66 9.15
C LEU A 26 2.52 -7.11 8.15
N PRO A 27 3.56 -6.42 8.66
CA PRO A 27 3.91 -6.28 10.08
C PRO A 27 3.26 -5.06 10.76
N PHE A 28 2.21 -4.46 10.16
CA PHE A 28 1.39 -3.49 10.89
C PHE A 28 0.53 -4.21 11.93
N HIS A 29 0.41 -3.61 13.12
CA HIS A 29 -0.61 -3.96 14.09
C HIS A 29 -1.45 -2.71 14.36
N TRP A 30 -2.71 -2.76 13.94
CA TRP A 30 -3.64 -1.63 14.03
C TRP A 30 -4.76 -1.94 15.01
N GLU A 31 -4.90 -1.10 16.02
CA GLU A 31 -6.04 -1.10 16.92
C GLU A 31 -7.10 -0.12 16.40
N ARG A 32 -8.21 -0.66 15.89
CA ARG A 32 -9.24 0.13 15.18
C ARG A 32 -9.95 1.17 16.03
N GLU A 33 -10.11 0.92 17.33
CA GLU A 33 -10.87 1.81 18.22
C GLU A 33 -10.09 3.08 18.55
N SER A 34 -8.78 2.95 18.78
CA SER A 34 -7.88 4.06 19.13
C SER A 34 -7.17 4.66 17.91
N ASP A 35 -7.24 4.01 16.75
CA ASP A 35 -6.35 4.20 15.59
C ASP A 35 -4.85 4.10 15.94
N ALA A 36 -4.50 3.42 17.03
CA ALA A 36 -3.10 3.15 17.34
C ALA A 36 -2.53 2.22 16.26
N LEU A 37 -1.46 2.66 15.62
CA LEU A 37 -0.73 1.89 14.63
C LEU A 37 0.69 1.70 15.13
N LEU A 38 1.13 0.44 15.11
CA LEU A 38 2.53 0.09 15.27
C LEU A 38 2.99 -0.80 14.11
N ARG A 39 4.30 -0.85 13.90
CA ARG A 39 4.91 -1.68 12.86
C ARG A 39 6.23 -2.25 13.33
N VAL A 40 6.47 -3.54 13.06
CA VAL A 40 7.83 -4.10 13.15
C VAL A 40 8.56 -3.85 11.85
N GLU A 41 9.70 -3.19 11.92
CA GLU A 41 10.51 -2.81 10.76
C GLU A 41 11.91 -3.39 10.87
N ARG A 42 12.46 -3.85 9.74
CA ARG A 42 13.83 -4.35 9.64
C ARG A 42 14.64 -3.37 8.80
N LEU A 43 15.62 -2.73 9.42
CA LEU A 43 16.54 -1.81 8.75
C LEU A 43 17.56 -2.56 7.88
N THR A 44 18.22 -1.85 6.96
CA THR A 44 19.23 -2.45 6.07
C THR A 44 20.37 -3.15 6.82
N THR A 45 20.75 -2.63 7.99
CA THR A 45 21.75 -3.20 8.90
C THR A 45 21.36 -4.57 9.47
N GLY A 46 20.08 -4.94 9.39
CA GLY A 46 19.52 -6.14 10.02
C GLY A 46 18.93 -5.89 11.41
N THR A 47 19.06 -4.67 11.94
CA THR A 47 18.36 -4.26 13.17
C THR A 47 16.85 -4.34 12.96
N VAL A 48 16.14 -4.98 13.88
CA VAL A 48 14.66 -5.08 13.87
C VAL A 48 14.11 -4.27 15.03
N VAL A 49 13.26 -3.29 14.73
CA VAL A 49 12.69 -2.34 15.70
C VAL A 49 11.17 -2.30 15.62
N VAL A 50 10.54 -1.76 16.67
CA VAL A 50 9.13 -1.38 16.66
C VAL A 50 9.00 0.12 16.45
N LEU A 51 8.12 0.50 15.54
CA LEU A 51 7.71 1.86 15.26
C LEU A 51 6.29 2.06 15.80
N ASN A 52 6.07 3.07 16.64
CA ASN A 52 4.76 3.47 17.12
C ASN A 52 4.42 4.87 16.58
N PHE A 53 3.31 5.00 15.85
CA PHE A 53 2.98 6.22 15.11
C PHE A 53 1.99 7.09 15.87
N HIS A 54 2.29 8.38 15.98
CA HIS A 54 1.47 9.36 16.68
C HIS A 54 1.19 10.58 15.80
N PRO A 55 -0.05 11.10 15.81
CA PRO A 55 -0.37 12.33 15.08
C PRO A 55 0.35 13.53 15.71
N MET A 56 0.77 14.47 14.86
CA MET A 56 1.20 15.80 15.25
C MET A 56 0.44 16.85 14.43
N GLU A 57 0.39 18.09 14.92
CA GLU A 57 -0.31 19.19 14.24
C GLU A 57 0.14 19.37 12.77
N ASN A 58 1.45 19.27 12.52
CA ASN A 58 2.03 19.51 11.19
C ASN A 58 2.67 18.25 10.58
N GLY A 59 2.29 17.05 11.03
CA GLY A 59 2.89 15.81 10.52
C GLY A 59 2.70 14.63 11.46
N LEU A 60 3.77 13.86 11.69
CA LEU A 60 3.72 12.69 12.56
C LEU A 60 4.98 12.55 13.42
N ALA A 61 4.80 11.95 14.59
CA ALA A 61 5.88 11.46 15.42
C ALA A 61 5.94 9.93 15.39
N VAL A 62 7.15 9.40 15.49
CA VAL A 62 7.41 7.97 15.62
C VAL A 62 8.25 7.74 16.87
N GLU A 63 7.73 6.91 17.77
CA GLU A 63 8.53 6.32 18.84
C GLU A 63 9.15 5.03 18.33
N VAL A 64 10.48 4.94 18.45
CA VAL A 64 11.27 3.77 18.04
C VAL A 64 11.76 3.05 19.29
N SER A 65 11.56 1.73 19.35
CA SER A 65 11.89 0.89 20.50
C SER A 65 13.36 0.95 20.92
N ASP A 66 14.25 1.17 19.97
CA ASP A 66 15.69 1.12 20.14
C ASP A 66 16.33 2.46 19.79
N GLU A 67 17.57 2.67 20.24
CA GLU A 67 18.40 3.78 19.76
C GLU A 67 19.01 3.40 18.41
N LEU A 68 18.96 4.33 17.46
CA LEU A 68 19.46 4.12 16.11
C LEU A 68 20.79 4.85 15.91
N THR A 69 21.64 4.28 15.05
CA THR A 69 22.75 5.05 14.47
C THR A 69 22.22 6.18 13.56
N ASP A 70 23.06 7.17 13.26
CA ASP A 70 22.67 8.27 12.35
C ASP A 70 22.25 7.76 10.96
N ALA A 71 22.90 6.70 10.46
CA ALA A 71 22.57 6.09 9.17
C ALA A 71 21.20 5.37 9.21
N GLU A 72 20.93 4.62 10.27
CA GLU A 72 19.63 3.95 10.49
C GLU A 72 18.49 4.96 10.68
N ARG A 73 18.75 6.06 11.40
CA ARG A 73 17.79 7.17 11.52
C ARG A 73 17.46 7.76 10.14
N ALA A 74 18.48 8.07 9.33
CA ALA A 74 18.27 8.68 8.01
C ALA A 74 17.53 7.74 7.04
N GLU A 75 17.84 6.44 7.08
CA GLU A 75 17.09 5.39 6.36
C GLU A 75 15.62 5.39 6.78
N LEU A 76 15.37 5.41 8.09
CA LEU A 76 14.01 5.38 8.62
C LEU A 76 13.23 6.64 8.29
N GLU A 77 13.83 7.83 8.38
CA GLU A 77 13.19 9.09 7.98
C GLU A 77 12.75 9.07 6.51
N THR A 78 13.60 8.55 5.61
CA THR A 78 13.26 8.36 4.18
C THR A 78 12.13 7.36 4.00
N THR A 79 12.17 6.26 4.75
CA THR A 79 11.12 5.22 4.73
C THR A 79 9.78 5.78 5.22
N LEU A 80 9.79 6.59 6.28
CA LEU A 80 8.59 7.20 6.86
C LEU A 80 7.98 8.26 5.94
N ASP A 81 8.83 9.10 5.32
CA ASP A 81 8.39 10.04 4.28
C ASP A 81 7.66 9.32 3.15
N TRP A 82 8.24 8.22 2.65
CA TRP A 82 7.61 7.35 1.65
C TRP A 82 6.30 6.74 2.14
N MET A 83 6.29 6.08 3.30
CA MET A 83 5.14 5.32 3.83
C MET A 83 3.88 6.16 3.95
N PHE A 84 4.04 7.41 4.37
CA PHE A 84 2.95 8.33 4.63
C PHE A 84 2.78 9.40 3.55
N GLY A 85 3.66 9.44 2.54
CA GLY A 85 3.65 10.44 1.46
C GLY A 85 3.71 11.87 2.01
N LEU A 86 4.64 12.14 2.93
CA LEU A 86 4.66 13.39 3.69
C LEU A 86 4.98 14.60 2.79
N ASP A 87 5.77 14.40 1.75
CA ASP A 87 6.15 15.41 0.77
C ASP A 87 5.06 15.73 -0.28
N MET A 88 4.10 14.82 -0.47
CA MET A 88 3.16 14.86 -1.59
C MET A 88 2.24 16.08 -1.56
N ASP A 89 1.99 16.67 -2.73
CA ASP A 89 1.06 17.79 -2.90
C ASP A 89 -0.29 17.33 -3.47
N PHE A 90 -1.35 17.47 -2.67
CA PHE A 90 -2.71 17.21 -3.11
C PHE A 90 -3.50 18.51 -3.38
N GLY A 91 -2.86 19.68 -3.33
CA GLY A 91 -3.50 20.96 -3.69
C GLY A 91 -4.26 20.91 -5.03
N PRO A 92 -3.63 20.47 -6.13
CA PRO A 92 -4.33 20.34 -7.42
C PRO A 92 -5.51 19.36 -7.40
N PHE A 93 -5.39 18.25 -6.68
CA PHE A 93 -6.49 17.30 -6.48
C PHE A 93 -7.66 17.95 -5.74
N TYR A 94 -7.38 18.72 -4.68
CA TYR A 94 -8.41 19.41 -3.90
C TYR A 94 -9.10 20.51 -4.71
N GLU A 95 -8.34 21.29 -5.47
CA GLU A 95 -8.91 22.30 -6.37
C GLU A 95 -9.88 21.69 -7.37
N MET A 96 -9.51 20.56 -7.98
CA MET A 96 -10.39 19.80 -8.85
C MET A 96 -11.62 19.27 -8.09
N ALA A 97 -11.42 18.70 -6.89
CA ALA A 97 -12.47 18.03 -6.14
C ALA A 97 -13.56 18.97 -5.60
N ARG A 98 -13.26 20.26 -5.40
CA ARG A 98 -14.23 21.26 -4.89
C ARG A 98 -15.50 21.38 -5.74
N GLY A 99 -15.44 21.03 -7.01
CA GLY A 99 -16.60 21.05 -7.92
C GLY A 99 -17.50 19.82 -7.84
N GLU A 100 -17.14 18.79 -7.07
CA GLU A 100 -17.83 17.50 -7.03
C GLU A 100 -18.42 17.23 -5.64
N PRO A 101 -19.76 17.24 -5.49
CA PRO A 101 -20.42 16.94 -4.21
C PRO A 101 -20.00 15.61 -3.58
N LYS A 102 -19.75 14.58 -4.39
CA LYS A 102 -19.28 13.26 -3.91
C LYS A 102 -17.85 13.26 -3.37
N LEU A 103 -17.14 14.39 -3.48
CA LEU A 103 -15.81 14.61 -2.94
C LEU A 103 -15.76 15.77 -1.92
N ALA A 104 -16.91 16.33 -1.50
CA ALA A 104 -16.95 17.56 -0.70
C ALA A 104 -16.15 17.52 0.62
N GLY A 105 -15.87 16.32 1.15
CA GLY A 105 -15.09 16.11 2.37
C GLY A 105 -13.60 15.84 2.17
N VAL A 106 -13.09 15.70 0.94
CA VAL A 106 -11.70 15.19 0.77
C VAL A 106 -10.65 16.16 1.28
N GLU A 107 -10.78 17.46 0.99
CA GLU A 107 -9.84 18.49 1.44
C GLU A 107 -9.95 18.74 2.95
N ALA A 108 -11.18 18.95 3.44
CA ALA A 108 -11.44 19.26 4.86
C ALA A 108 -10.98 18.13 5.80
N ASN A 109 -10.99 16.88 5.34
CA ASN A 109 -10.51 15.75 6.13
C ASN A 109 -9.05 15.39 5.84
N ALA A 110 -8.36 16.06 4.91
CA ALA A 110 -7.01 15.69 4.46
C ALA A 110 -6.91 14.28 3.83
N ARG A 111 -7.93 13.86 3.07
CA ARG A 111 -7.94 12.61 2.29
C ARG A 111 -7.16 12.77 0.98
N GLY A 112 -6.60 11.69 0.45
CA GLY A 112 -5.81 11.71 -0.79
C GLY A 112 -4.58 10.80 -0.68
N ARG A 113 -3.87 10.90 0.44
CA ARG A 113 -2.78 9.98 0.75
C ARG A 113 -3.30 8.57 1.04
N VAL A 114 -2.59 7.58 0.54
CA VAL A 114 -2.80 6.17 0.83
C VAL A 114 -1.61 5.64 1.63
N LEU A 115 -1.86 4.81 2.65
CA LEU A 115 -0.78 4.20 3.43
C LEU A 115 0.03 3.27 2.53
N ARG A 116 1.35 3.39 2.55
CA ARG A 116 2.26 2.49 1.84
C ARG A 116 3.00 1.61 2.84
N SER A 117 3.51 0.48 2.35
CA SER A 117 4.50 -0.28 3.11
C SER A 117 5.88 0.39 3.04
N ALA A 118 6.83 -0.06 3.86
CA ALA A 118 8.19 0.47 3.85
C ALA A 118 8.87 0.33 2.46
N THR A 119 8.55 -0.75 1.73
CA THR A 119 9.14 -1.06 0.42
C THR A 119 8.06 -1.34 -0.63
N LEU A 120 8.37 -1.08 -1.90
CA LEU A 120 7.47 -1.47 -2.99
C LEU A 120 7.44 -2.99 -3.17
N TRP A 121 8.50 -3.70 -2.75
CA TRP A 121 8.49 -5.15 -2.59
C TRP A 121 7.30 -5.62 -1.75
N GLU A 122 7.16 -5.09 -0.53
CA GLU A 122 6.08 -5.48 0.37
C GLU A 122 4.70 -5.14 -0.21
N ASP A 123 4.54 -3.95 -0.78
CA ASP A 123 3.29 -3.53 -1.43
C ASP A 123 2.92 -4.44 -2.61
N THR A 124 3.91 -4.87 -3.40
CA THR A 124 3.73 -5.78 -4.53
C THR A 124 3.27 -7.16 -4.05
N ILE A 125 3.92 -7.71 -3.03
CA ILE A 125 3.52 -8.99 -2.44
C ILE A 125 2.11 -8.89 -1.87
N LYS A 126 1.84 -7.92 -0.99
CA LYS A 126 0.52 -7.72 -0.39
C LYS A 126 -0.56 -7.55 -1.46
N THR A 127 -0.29 -6.85 -2.56
CA THR A 127 -1.21 -6.72 -3.70
C THR A 127 -1.45 -8.05 -4.42
N ILE A 128 -0.42 -8.86 -4.66
CA ILE A 128 -0.60 -10.22 -5.23
C ILE A 128 -1.50 -11.06 -4.33
N LEU A 129 -1.37 -10.92 -3.00
CA LEU A 129 -2.19 -11.62 -2.02
C LEU A 129 -3.67 -11.24 -2.06
N THR A 130 -4.04 -10.05 -2.58
CA THR A 130 -5.45 -9.64 -2.68
C THR A 130 -6.18 -10.21 -3.89
N THR A 131 -5.44 -10.63 -4.93
CA THR A 131 -6.04 -11.14 -6.17
C THR A 131 -6.86 -12.39 -5.91
N ASN A 132 -8.03 -12.58 -6.54
CA ASN A 132 -8.85 -13.80 -6.48
C ASN A 132 -9.03 -14.43 -5.07
N THR A 133 -9.24 -13.60 -4.06
CA THR A 133 -9.48 -14.06 -2.69
C THR A 133 -10.34 -13.06 -1.93
N ALA A 134 -11.00 -13.52 -0.87
CA ALA A 134 -11.61 -12.61 0.09
C ALA A 134 -10.53 -11.98 0.98
N TRP A 135 -10.82 -10.81 1.54
CA TRP A 135 -9.90 -10.07 2.42
C TRP A 135 -9.36 -10.91 3.59
N SER A 136 -10.20 -11.76 4.21
CA SER A 136 -9.75 -12.66 5.28
C SER A 136 -8.70 -13.67 4.81
N GLY A 137 -8.73 -14.06 3.53
CA GLY A 137 -7.70 -14.88 2.90
C GLY A 137 -6.38 -14.12 2.75
N THR A 138 -6.44 -12.86 2.32
CA THR A 138 -5.27 -11.96 2.26
C THR A 138 -4.58 -11.87 3.62
N ILE A 139 -5.35 -11.56 4.68
CA ILE A 139 -4.82 -11.45 6.06
C ILE A 139 -4.11 -12.75 6.46
N ARG A 140 -4.74 -13.92 6.25
CA ARG A 140 -4.15 -15.21 6.63
C ARG A 140 -2.86 -15.52 5.86
N MET A 141 -2.83 -15.28 4.56
CA MET A 141 -1.64 -15.52 3.73
C MET A 141 -0.49 -14.58 4.11
N ASN A 142 -0.79 -13.29 4.30
CA ASN A 142 0.19 -12.30 4.74
C ASN A 142 0.77 -12.67 6.11
N ALA A 143 -0.09 -13.02 7.08
CA ALA A 143 0.35 -13.41 8.41
C ALA A 143 1.22 -14.67 8.39
N ALA A 144 0.87 -15.68 7.59
CA ALA A 144 1.67 -16.89 7.46
C ALA A 144 3.02 -16.63 6.78
N LEU A 145 3.06 -15.73 5.79
CA LEU A 145 4.29 -15.33 5.12
C LEU A 145 5.24 -14.61 6.09
N VAL A 146 4.74 -13.64 6.87
CA VAL A 146 5.51 -12.93 7.90
C VAL A 146 5.97 -13.90 8.99
N ALA A 147 5.10 -14.77 9.48
CA ALA A 147 5.44 -15.75 10.50
C ALA A 147 6.57 -16.70 10.09
N GLN A 148 6.57 -17.11 8.82
CA GLN A 148 7.51 -18.12 8.32
C GLN A 148 8.86 -17.53 7.88
N PHE A 149 8.88 -16.31 7.35
CA PHE A 149 10.04 -15.75 6.65
C PHE A 149 10.47 -14.35 7.12
N GLY A 150 9.74 -13.78 8.07
CA GLY A 150 10.03 -12.46 8.64
C GLY A 150 11.09 -12.55 9.73
N ASP A 151 11.94 -11.52 9.81
CA ASP A 151 12.96 -11.46 10.86
C ASP A 151 12.30 -11.10 12.20
N PRO A 152 12.55 -11.89 13.27
CA PRO A 152 11.90 -11.69 14.56
C PRO A 152 12.43 -10.45 15.26
N LEU A 153 11.53 -9.74 15.92
CA LEU A 153 11.88 -8.71 16.88
C LEU A 153 12.58 -9.39 18.09
N PRO A 154 13.82 -9.03 18.45
CA PRO A 154 14.56 -9.72 19.51
C PRO A 154 13.83 -9.74 20.86
N ALA A 155 13.17 -8.65 21.23
CA ALA A 155 12.44 -8.52 22.49
C ALA A 155 11.09 -9.26 22.52
N ALA A 156 10.49 -9.53 21.35
CA ALA A 156 9.25 -10.29 21.24
C ALA A 156 9.24 -11.11 19.94
N PRO A 157 9.88 -12.30 19.91
CA PRO A 157 10.10 -13.06 18.68
C PRO A 157 8.85 -13.52 17.93
N ALA A 158 7.67 -13.44 18.56
CA ALA A 158 6.38 -13.69 17.92
C ALA A 158 5.92 -12.52 17.02
N MET A 159 6.56 -11.35 17.12
CA MET A 159 6.38 -10.23 16.21
C MET A 159 7.57 -10.20 15.25
N GLN A 160 7.29 -10.13 13.96
CA GLN A 160 8.29 -10.24 12.90
C GLN A 160 8.13 -9.10 11.91
N ALA A 161 9.25 -8.61 11.38
CA ALA A 161 9.26 -7.70 10.25
C ALA A 161 8.76 -8.39 8.97
N PHE A 162 8.45 -7.61 7.94
CA PHE A 162 8.09 -8.20 6.65
C PHE A 162 9.28 -8.98 6.07
N PRO A 163 9.05 -10.13 5.39
CA PRO A 163 10.13 -10.92 4.80
C PRO A 163 10.91 -10.16 3.74
N THR A 164 12.22 -10.32 3.75
CA THR A 164 13.08 -9.81 2.68
C THR A 164 12.91 -10.66 1.42
N PRO A 165 13.22 -10.12 0.23
CA PRO A 165 13.27 -10.93 -0.99
C PRO A 165 14.19 -12.15 -0.84
N ALA A 166 15.34 -11.96 -0.19
CA ALA A 166 16.32 -13.02 0.02
C ALA A 166 15.79 -14.15 0.92
N SER A 167 15.06 -13.83 2.00
CA SER A 167 14.53 -14.87 2.90
C SER A 167 13.46 -15.71 2.23
N VAL A 168 12.62 -15.10 1.38
CA VAL A 168 11.64 -15.84 0.58
C VAL A 168 12.32 -16.65 -0.54
N ALA A 169 13.30 -16.08 -1.25
CA ALA A 169 14.01 -16.75 -2.35
C ALA A 169 14.86 -17.95 -1.89
N ALA A 170 15.34 -17.94 -0.64
CA ALA A 170 16.06 -19.07 -0.05
C ALA A 170 15.18 -20.32 0.18
N SER A 171 13.85 -20.18 0.11
CA SER A 171 12.92 -21.31 0.12
C SER A 171 12.70 -21.87 -1.29
N ASP A 172 11.81 -22.85 -1.42
CA ASP A 172 11.33 -23.35 -2.71
C ASP A 172 9.80 -23.14 -2.85
N PRO A 173 9.24 -23.17 -4.07
CA PRO A 173 7.81 -22.95 -4.29
C PRO A 173 6.88 -23.90 -3.55
N ASP A 174 7.30 -25.15 -3.28
CA ASP A 174 6.48 -26.14 -2.58
C ASP A 174 6.49 -25.86 -1.08
N THR A 175 7.64 -25.57 -0.49
CA THR A 175 7.77 -25.09 0.89
C THR A 175 6.92 -23.83 1.09
N LEU A 176 7.05 -22.85 0.20
CA LEU A 176 6.26 -21.62 0.26
C LEU A 176 4.77 -21.94 0.22
N ARG A 177 4.30 -22.77 -0.73
CA ARG A 177 2.90 -23.18 -0.84
C ARG A 177 2.38 -23.86 0.43
N ASN A 178 3.15 -24.79 0.98
CA ASN A 178 2.73 -25.66 2.09
C ASN A 178 2.72 -24.95 3.44
N THR A 179 3.62 -23.98 3.65
CA THR A 179 3.75 -23.25 4.92
C THR A 179 2.87 -22.01 5.00
N THR A 180 2.56 -21.36 3.86
CA THR A 180 1.89 -20.05 3.85
C THR A 180 0.48 -20.05 3.24
N LYS A 181 0.04 -21.19 2.67
CA LYS A 181 -1.28 -21.33 2.01
C LYS A 181 -1.47 -20.39 0.81
N LEU A 182 -0.39 -19.96 0.16
CA LEU A 182 -0.43 -19.06 -1.00
C LEU A 182 -1.11 -19.67 -2.25
N GLY A 183 -1.21 -21.00 -2.31
CA GLY A 183 -1.85 -21.70 -3.42
C GLY A 183 -1.11 -21.43 -4.74
N TYR A 184 -1.84 -20.97 -5.75
CA TYR A 184 -1.26 -20.68 -7.07
C TYR A 184 -0.26 -19.50 -7.05
N ARG A 185 -0.29 -18.65 -6.02
CA ARG A 185 0.59 -17.47 -5.91
C ARG A 185 2.01 -17.84 -5.49
N ALA A 186 2.20 -19.01 -4.87
CA ALA A 186 3.49 -19.45 -4.37
C ALA A 186 4.60 -19.41 -5.46
N PRO A 187 4.45 -20.04 -6.64
CA PRO A 187 5.46 -19.93 -7.68
C PRO A 187 5.70 -18.49 -8.19
N TYR A 188 4.68 -17.62 -8.17
CA TYR A 188 4.83 -16.23 -8.64
C TYR A 188 5.63 -15.38 -7.64
N ILE A 189 5.32 -15.54 -6.35
CA ILE A 189 6.01 -14.85 -5.27
C ILE A 189 7.44 -15.33 -5.16
N HIS A 190 7.69 -16.64 -5.29
CA HIS A 190 9.05 -17.18 -5.29
C HIS A 190 9.87 -16.65 -6.47
N GLU A 191 9.32 -16.67 -7.69
CA GLU A 191 9.99 -16.11 -8.89
C GLU A 191 10.30 -14.61 -8.73
N LEU A 192 9.36 -13.84 -8.17
CA LEU A 192 9.57 -12.42 -7.89
C LEU A 192 10.66 -12.22 -6.82
N ALA A 193 10.62 -13.00 -5.74
CA ALA A 193 11.62 -12.96 -4.67
C ALA A 193 13.02 -13.23 -5.22
N ASP A 194 13.18 -14.28 -6.02
CA ASP A 194 14.46 -14.65 -6.64
C ASP A 194 14.94 -13.58 -7.63
N ALA A 195 14.06 -13.02 -8.46
CA ALA A 195 14.42 -11.94 -9.39
C ALA A 195 14.89 -10.67 -8.66
N VAL A 196 14.24 -10.29 -7.56
CA VAL A 196 14.62 -9.13 -6.76
C VAL A 196 15.90 -9.40 -5.96
N ALA A 197 15.99 -10.55 -5.27
CA ALA A 197 17.17 -10.93 -4.50
C ALA A 197 18.44 -11.06 -5.35
N ALA A 198 18.31 -11.52 -6.59
CA ALA A 198 19.41 -11.62 -7.54
C ALA A 198 19.68 -10.32 -8.33
N GLY A 199 18.96 -9.22 -8.05
CA GLY A 199 19.15 -7.92 -8.72
C GLY A 199 18.72 -7.87 -10.19
N ARG A 200 17.95 -8.86 -10.67
CA ARG A 200 17.41 -8.88 -12.04
C ARG A 200 16.19 -7.97 -12.20
N LEU A 201 15.50 -7.70 -11.10
CA LEU A 201 14.40 -6.74 -11.02
C LEU A 201 14.61 -5.82 -9.82
N ASP A 202 14.64 -4.52 -10.08
CA ASP A 202 14.65 -3.49 -9.04
C ASP A 202 13.26 -2.84 -8.99
N LEU A 203 12.47 -3.23 -7.98
CA LEU A 203 11.14 -2.66 -7.75
C LEU A 203 11.24 -1.23 -7.22
N GLU A 204 12.23 -0.92 -6.40
CA GLU A 204 12.35 0.41 -5.78
C GLU A 204 12.60 1.49 -6.84
N ARG A 205 13.25 1.14 -7.96
CA ARG A 205 13.39 2.02 -9.14
C ARG A 205 12.06 2.47 -9.75
N LEU A 206 10.95 1.76 -9.52
CA LEU A 206 9.63 2.18 -10.01
C LEU A 206 9.06 3.38 -9.24
N LYS A 207 9.66 3.74 -8.09
CA LYS A 207 9.33 4.96 -7.33
C LYS A 207 9.85 6.23 -7.99
N ASP A 208 10.76 6.14 -8.97
CA ASP A 208 11.35 7.29 -9.65
C ASP A 208 10.25 8.16 -10.31
N PRO A 209 10.06 9.42 -9.88
CA PRO A 209 9.04 10.30 -10.45
C PRO A 209 9.32 10.64 -11.91
N ALA A 210 10.57 10.56 -12.37
CA ALA A 210 10.93 10.83 -13.78
C ALA A 210 10.48 9.70 -14.74
N MET A 211 10.14 8.51 -14.23
CA MET A 211 9.63 7.43 -15.07
C MET A 211 8.19 7.70 -15.51
N PRO A 212 7.85 7.64 -16.81
CA PRO A 212 6.46 7.83 -17.26
C PRO A 212 5.52 6.76 -16.72
N THR A 213 4.30 7.13 -16.32
CA THR A 213 3.30 6.20 -15.75
C THR A 213 3.03 5.00 -16.65
N ALA A 214 2.95 5.19 -17.97
CA ALA A 214 2.75 4.09 -18.93
C ALA A 214 3.89 3.05 -18.89
N GLU A 215 5.14 3.49 -18.72
CA GLU A 215 6.31 2.61 -18.61
C GLU A 215 6.32 1.88 -17.26
N VAL A 216 6.01 2.58 -16.16
CA VAL A 216 5.82 1.94 -14.84
C VAL A 216 4.75 0.85 -14.92
N ARG A 217 3.58 1.17 -15.48
CA ARG A 217 2.48 0.21 -15.66
C ARG A 217 2.90 -1.00 -16.48
N LYS A 218 3.62 -0.80 -17.57
CA LYS A 218 4.14 -1.89 -18.41
C LYS A 218 5.06 -2.82 -17.63
N ARG A 219 5.95 -2.27 -16.79
CA ARG A 219 6.86 -3.05 -15.93
C ARG A 219 6.11 -3.82 -14.86
N LEU A 220 5.12 -3.20 -14.22
CA LEU A 220 4.26 -3.86 -13.24
C LEU A 220 3.50 -5.04 -13.86
N LEU A 221 2.91 -4.86 -15.04
CA LEU A 221 2.19 -5.92 -15.75
C LEU A 221 3.08 -7.08 -16.24
N ALA A 222 4.40 -6.89 -16.28
CA ALA A 222 5.34 -7.96 -16.61
C ALA A 222 5.58 -8.91 -15.41
N ILE A 223 5.17 -8.53 -14.20
CA ILE A 223 5.29 -9.34 -12.99
C ILE A 223 4.16 -10.37 -12.96
N LYS A 224 4.50 -11.66 -12.84
CA LYS A 224 3.49 -12.72 -12.72
C LYS A 224 2.63 -12.52 -11.47
N GLY A 225 1.32 -12.65 -11.63
CA GLY A 225 0.35 -12.37 -10.57
C GLY A 225 -0.10 -10.90 -10.51
N VAL A 226 0.51 -10.00 -11.28
CA VAL A 226 0.10 -8.59 -11.38
C VAL A 226 -0.73 -8.38 -12.66
N GLY A 227 -2.04 -8.52 -12.53
CA GLY A 227 -3.01 -8.18 -13.59
C GLY A 227 -3.40 -6.70 -13.61
N GLY A 228 -4.36 -6.32 -14.45
CA GLY A 228 -4.80 -4.92 -14.61
C GLY A 228 -5.18 -4.23 -13.30
N TYR A 229 -5.99 -4.88 -12.46
CA TYR A 229 -6.34 -4.41 -11.11
C TYR A 229 -5.10 -4.18 -10.24
N ALA A 230 -4.24 -5.20 -10.12
CA ALA A 230 -3.06 -5.16 -9.26
C ALA A 230 -2.06 -4.09 -9.71
N ALA A 231 -1.87 -3.92 -11.02
CA ALA A 231 -1.03 -2.87 -11.57
C ALA A 231 -1.59 -1.48 -11.24
N ALA A 232 -2.89 -1.26 -11.41
CA ALA A 232 -3.52 0.02 -11.04
C ALA A 232 -3.46 0.29 -9.52
N ASN A 233 -3.64 -0.73 -8.69
CA ASN A 233 -3.46 -0.60 -7.24
C ASN A 233 -2.02 -0.21 -6.87
N LEU A 234 -1.02 -0.81 -7.51
CA LEU A 234 0.39 -0.44 -7.29
C LEU A 234 0.72 0.96 -7.83
N LEU A 235 0.08 1.40 -8.90
CA LEU A 235 0.18 2.79 -9.36
C LEU A 235 -0.41 3.77 -8.36
N MET A 236 -1.57 3.47 -7.75
CA MET A 236 -2.13 4.26 -6.64
C MET A 236 -1.13 4.39 -5.48
N ILE A 237 -0.49 3.27 -5.08
CA ILE A 237 0.57 3.28 -4.06
C ILE A 237 1.73 4.16 -4.51
N LEU A 238 2.16 4.09 -5.78
CA LEU A 238 3.23 4.91 -6.34
C LEU A 238 2.86 6.40 -6.54
N GLY A 239 1.65 6.83 -6.16
CA GLY A 239 1.19 8.21 -6.34
C GLY A 239 0.84 8.54 -7.79
N ARG A 240 0.45 7.54 -8.58
CA ARG A 240 0.10 7.65 -10.00
C ARG A 240 -1.36 7.25 -10.18
N TYR A 241 -2.23 8.22 -10.40
CA TYR A 241 -3.67 8.05 -10.24
C TYR A 241 -4.42 7.88 -11.57
N ASP A 242 -3.70 7.78 -12.69
CA ASP A 242 -4.26 7.69 -14.04
C ASP A 242 -5.03 6.39 -14.33
N PHE A 243 -5.09 5.45 -13.39
CA PHE A 243 -5.73 4.14 -13.58
C PHE A 243 -6.57 3.77 -12.37
N ILE A 244 -7.72 3.16 -12.65
CA ILE A 244 -8.64 2.68 -11.62
C ILE A 244 -8.33 1.21 -11.32
N PRO A 245 -8.19 0.80 -10.06
CA PRO A 245 -8.09 -0.61 -9.69
C PRO A 245 -9.46 -1.28 -9.82
N ILE A 246 -9.84 -1.63 -11.06
CA ILE A 246 -11.15 -2.21 -11.39
C ILE A 246 -11.20 -3.69 -11.01
N ASP A 247 -12.03 -4.01 -10.02
CA ASP A 247 -12.41 -5.37 -9.66
C ASP A 247 -13.95 -5.54 -9.69
N SER A 248 -14.44 -6.68 -9.20
CA SER A 248 -15.89 -6.94 -9.12
C SER A 248 -16.63 -5.95 -8.21
N TRP A 249 -15.97 -5.44 -7.17
CA TRP A 249 -16.58 -4.46 -6.28
C TRP A 249 -16.70 -3.11 -6.99
N ALA A 250 -15.64 -2.64 -7.66
CA ALA A 250 -15.64 -1.43 -8.47
C ALA A 250 -16.78 -1.43 -9.51
N MET A 251 -16.92 -2.53 -10.25
CA MET A 251 -18.01 -2.71 -11.22
C MET A 251 -19.37 -2.67 -10.55
N ASN A 252 -19.55 -3.33 -9.39
CA ASN A 252 -20.81 -3.29 -8.66
C ASN A 252 -21.16 -1.86 -8.19
N GLN A 253 -20.20 -1.12 -7.64
CA GLN A 253 -20.44 0.25 -7.16
C GLN A 253 -20.85 1.20 -8.30
N VAL A 254 -20.11 1.17 -9.41
CA VAL A 254 -20.42 1.97 -10.61
C VAL A 254 -21.78 1.60 -11.20
N SER A 255 -22.10 0.30 -11.20
CA SER A 255 -23.41 -0.20 -11.63
C SER A 255 -24.57 0.41 -10.84
N GLN A 256 -24.45 0.46 -9.51
CA GLN A 256 -25.48 1.04 -8.65
C GLN A 256 -25.57 2.57 -8.83
N GLU A 257 -24.43 3.26 -8.88
CA GLU A 257 -24.37 4.71 -8.92
C GLU A 257 -24.88 5.30 -10.25
N TRP A 258 -24.51 4.72 -11.39
CA TRP A 258 -24.79 5.32 -12.71
C TRP A 258 -25.64 4.47 -13.66
N TYR A 259 -25.84 3.19 -13.37
CA TYR A 259 -26.49 2.25 -14.29
C TYR A 259 -27.71 1.53 -13.67
N GLY A 260 -28.24 2.01 -12.53
CA GLY A 260 -29.43 1.47 -11.90
C GLY A 260 -29.33 -0.02 -11.58
N GLY A 261 -28.14 -0.50 -11.23
CA GLY A 261 -27.87 -1.89 -10.91
C GLY A 261 -27.71 -2.83 -12.11
N GLN A 262 -27.68 -2.33 -13.34
CA GLN A 262 -27.40 -3.16 -14.53
C GLN A 262 -25.93 -3.58 -14.59
N PRO A 263 -25.60 -4.79 -15.08
CA PRO A 263 -24.21 -5.24 -15.20
C PRO A 263 -23.35 -4.25 -16.01
N VAL A 264 -22.20 -3.89 -15.46
CA VAL A 264 -21.19 -3.03 -16.10
C VAL A 264 -19.85 -3.76 -16.19
N GLY A 265 -19.03 -3.38 -17.17
CA GLY A 265 -17.67 -3.89 -17.33
C GLY A 265 -16.61 -2.81 -17.06
N PRO A 266 -15.33 -3.14 -17.26
CA PRO A 266 -14.23 -2.20 -17.04
C PRO A 266 -14.33 -0.92 -17.88
N LYS A 267 -14.91 -0.99 -19.09
CA LYS A 267 -15.05 0.18 -19.97
C LYS A 267 -16.01 1.22 -19.41
N GLU A 268 -17.11 0.77 -18.84
CA GLU A 268 -18.10 1.64 -18.21
C GLU A 268 -17.52 2.28 -16.94
N VAL A 269 -16.73 1.54 -16.16
CA VAL A 269 -16.02 2.10 -14.99
C VAL A 269 -15.04 3.19 -15.43
N GLU A 270 -14.19 2.94 -16.43
CA GLU A 270 -13.28 3.97 -16.95
C GLU A 270 -14.04 5.20 -17.46
N ALA A 271 -15.10 4.99 -18.25
CA ALA A 271 -15.89 6.08 -18.81
C ALA A 271 -16.58 6.94 -17.73
N ALA A 272 -17.02 6.34 -16.62
CA ALA A 272 -17.64 7.06 -15.50
C ALA A 272 -16.68 8.08 -14.86
N PHE A 273 -15.38 7.82 -14.90
CA PHE A 273 -14.37 8.64 -14.26
C PHE A 273 -13.42 9.39 -15.20
N GLU A 274 -13.61 9.28 -16.51
CA GLU A 274 -12.69 9.84 -17.51
C GLU A 274 -12.53 11.36 -17.41
N ARG A 275 -13.57 12.09 -16.97
CA ARG A 275 -13.53 13.57 -16.85
C ARG A 275 -12.52 14.10 -15.83
N TRP A 276 -11.97 13.24 -14.98
CA TRP A 276 -10.98 13.61 -13.96
C TRP A 276 -9.54 13.30 -14.37
N GLU A 277 -9.33 12.85 -15.61
CA GLU A 277 -8.00 12.70 -16.23
C GLU A 277 -7.02 11.92 -15.32
N GLU A 278 -5.89 12.52 -14.96
CA GLU A 278 -4.85 11.92 -14.13
C GLU A 278 -5.34 11.55 -12.71
N TRP A 279 -6.42 12.16 -12.23
CA TRP A 279 -6.95 11.95 -10.87
C TRP A 279 -7.99 10.84 -10.77
N LYS A 280 -8.37 10.20 -11.89
CA LYS A 280 -9.53 9.29 -11.90
C LYS A 280 -9.45 8.14 -10.90
N GLY A 281 -8.27 7.56 -10.69
CA GLY A 281 -8.04 6.53 -9.68
C GLY A 281 -8.27 7.04 -8.26
N LEU A 282 -7.83 8.27 -7.97
CA LEU A 282 -7.98 8.89 -6.66
C LEU A 282 -9.42 9.37 -6.40
N VAL A 283 -10.08 9.90 -7.43
CA VAL A 283 -11.51 10.22 -7.39
C VAL A 283 -12.32 8.97 -7.12
N TYR A 284 -12.09 7.89 -7.87
CA TYR A 284 -12.73 6.60 -7.61
C TYR A 284 -12.52 6.13 -6.17
N TRP A 285 -11.29 6.26 -5.66
CA TRP A 285 -10.91 5.80 -4.32
C TRP A 285 -11.63 6.54 -3.20
N TRP A 286 -11.81 7.85 -3.35
CA TRP A 286 -12.43 8.71 -2.35
C TRP A 286 -13.87 9.13 -2.67
N TRP A 287 -14.44 8.54 -3.71
CA TRP A 287 -15.84 8.75 -4.06
C TRP A 287 -16.73 8.35 -2.90
N ASP A 288 -17.68 9.21 -2.54
CA ASP A 288 -18.69 8.88 -1.56
C ASP A 288 -19.69 7.86 -2.13
N TRP A 289 -19.39 6.60 -1.89
CA TRP A 289 -20.19 5.46 -2.31
C TRP A 289 -21.41 5.21 -1.42
N GLU A 290 -21.62 5.99 -0.35
CA GLU A 290 -22.87 5.93 0.39
C GLU A 290 -24.02 6.27 -0.56
N GLN A 291 -25.02 5.40 -0.59
CA GLN A 291 -26.16 5.55 -1.47
C GLN A 291 -26.82 6.88 -1.10
N SER A 292 -26.97 7.79 -2.06
CA SER A 292 -27.88 8.93 -1.95
C SER A 292 -29.31 8.39 -1.94
N GLY A 293 -29.73 7.84 -0.80
CA GLY A 293 -31.05 7.26 -0.52
C GLY A 293 -31.55 7.76 0.82
#